data_AF-A0A357NAW6-F1
#
_entry.id   AF-A0A357NAW6-F1
#
_cell.length_a   1.000
_cell.length_b   1.000
_cell.length_c   1.000
_cell.angle_alpha   90.00
_cell.angle_beta   90.00
_cell.angle_gamma   90.00
#
_symmetry.space_group_name_H-M   'P 1'
#
loop_
_entity.id
_entity.type
_entity.pdbx_description
1 polymer ?
#
loop_
_entity_poly.entity_id
_entity_poly.type
_entity_poly.pdbx_seq_one_letter_code
_entity_poly.pdbx_strand_id
1 'polypeptide(L)'
;TEKSKPYLNFLDQISAMGLGSLYLDTPPETPVEPLPDQSPTLEFIWLELTSRCNNQCQHCYASSGPAVTDDGVPHERWLALITEARQEGATGLQLIGGEPLLYPRWKELVQRAHSEGYELIEIFTNATLIDDA
;
A
#
# COMPACT_ATOMS: atom_id res chain seq x y z
N THR A 1 36.50 -30.91 15.05
CA THR A 1 35.32 -31.79 14.94
C THR A 1 34.09 -30.94 15.09
N GLU A 2 33.16 -31.07 14.16
CA GLU A 2 31.89 -30.36 14.05
C GLU A 2 31.14 -30.33 15.39
N LYS A 3 31.40 -29.30 16.18
CA LYS A 3 30.64 -29.03 17.40
C LYS A 3 29.25 -28.56 16.98
N SER A 4 28.34 -29.52 16.92
CA SER A 4 26.88 -29.44 17.10
C SER A 4 26.35 -28.00 17.25
N LYS A 5 26.05 -27.39 16.10
CA LYS A 5 25.22 -26.19 16.04
C LYS A 5 23.77 -26.67 16.16
N PRO A 6 23.07 -26.42 17.29
CA PRO A 6 21.77 -27.02 17.56
C PRO A 6 20.69 -26.66 16.53
N TYR A 7 20.89 -25.56 15.80
CA TYR A 7 20.01 -25.13 14.71
C TYR A 7 20.11 -26.00 13.44
N LEU A 8 21.20 -26.75 13.23
CA LEU A 8 21.32 -27.60 12.04
C LEU A 8 20.25 -28.70 12.04
N ASN A 9 20.02 -29.34 13.19
CA ASN A 9 18.96 -30.33 13.32
C ASN A 9 17.57 -29.74 13.02
N PHE A 10 17.33 -28.50 13.41
CA PHE A 10 16.07 -27.80 13.13
C PHE A 10 15.91 -27.48 11.63
N LEU A 11 16.98 -27.00 10.99
CA LEU A 11 16.99 -26.72 9.56
C LEU A 11 16.89 -27.99 8.71
N ASP A 12 17.48 -29.09 9.15
CA ASP A 12 17.35 -30.42 8.55
C ASP A 12 15.91 -30.92 8.66
N GLN A 13 15.24 -30.73 9.81
CA GLN A 13 13.84 -31.08 9.99
C GLN A 13 12.92 -30.28 9.04
N ILE A 14 13.12 -28.97 8.93
CA ILE A 14 12.35 -28.12 7.99
C ILE A 14 12.57 -28.59 6.55
N SER A 15 13.81 -28.89 6.19
CA SER A 15 14.16 -29.36 4.85
C SER A 15 13.54 -30.73 4.55
N ALA A 16 13.59 -31.66 5.51
CA ALA A 16 12.99 -33.00 5.39
C ALA A 16 11.46 -32.96 5.31
N MET A 17 10.83 -31.94 5.90
CA MET A 17 9.39 -31.69 5.79
C MET A 17 8.99 -30.99 4.47
N GLY A 18 9.95 -30.59 3.64
CA GLY A 18 9.68 -29.83 2.41
C GLY A 18 9.21 -28.39 2.69
N LEU A 19 9.44 -27.88 3.89
CA LEU A 19 9.06 -26.53 4.32
C LEU A 19 10.18 -25.50 4.08
N GLY A 20 11.31 -25.94 3.52
CA GLY A 20 12.46 -25.12 3.20
C GLY A 20 13.58 -25.97 2.60
N SER A 21 14.72 -25.33 2.38
CA SER A 21 15.88 -25.98 1.76
C SER A 21 17.15 -25.42 2.40
N LEU A 22 17.99 -26.30 2.94
CA LEU A 22 19.29 -25.96 3.51
C LEU A 22 20.39 -26.18 2.48
N TYR A 23 21.14 -25.13 2.19
CA TYR A 23 22.35 -25.19 1.38
C TYR A 23 23.53 -24.70 2.22
N LEU A 24 24.55 -25.55 2.37
CA LEU A 24 25.80 -25.18 3.04
C LEU A 24 26.75 -24.43 2.11
N ASP A 25 26.52 -24.54 0.82
CA ASP A 25 27.20 -23.85 -0.28
C ASP A 25 26.17 -23.14 -1.16
N THR A 26 26.61 -22.51 -2.26
CA THR A 26 25.70 -21.85 -3.20
C THR A 26 24.65 -22.85 -3.71
N PRO A 27 23.35 -22.56 -3.58
CA PRO A 27 22.30 -23.42 -4.12
C PRO A 27 22.47 -23.57 -5.64
N PRO A 28 22.10 -24.72 -6.21
CA PRO A 28 22.00 -24.83 -7.66
C PRO A 28 21.03 -23.75 -8.15
N GLU A 29 21.39 -23.07 -9.25
CA GLU A 29 20.46 -22.15 -9.90
C GLU A 29 19.21 -22.93 -10.30
N THR A 30 18.09 -22.62 -9.66
CA THR A 30 16.79 -23.04 -10.16
C THR A 30 16.62 -22.36 -11.50
N PRO A 31 16.34 -23.09 -12.60
CA PRO A 31 16.00 -22.46 -13.87
C PRO A 31 14.84 -21.50 -13.61
N VAL A 32 15.13 -20.20 -13.66
CA VAL A 32 14.10 -19.18 -13.58
C VAL A 32 13.42 -19.23 -14.94
N GLU A 33 12.21 -19.77 -14.98
CA GLU A 33 11.38 -19.61 -16.18
C GLU A 33 11.30 -18.12 -16.47
N PRO A 34 11.57 -17.69 -17.72
CA PRO A 34 11.43 -16.29 -18.07
C PRO A 34 10.03 -15.86 -17.67
N LEU A 35 9.94 -14.83 -16.83
CA LEU A 35 8.64 -14.25 -16.54
C LEU A 35 8.01 -13.89 -17.89
N PRO A 36 6.74 -14.25 -18.11
CA PRO A 36 6.05 -13.87 -19.33
C PRO A 36 6.18 -12.36 -19.52
N ASP A 37 6.36 -11.93 -20.76
CA ASP A 37 6.43 -10.52 -21.14
C ASP A 37 5.04 -9.88 -20.91
N GLN A 38 4.78 -9.52 -19.67
CA GLN A 38 3.58 -8.83 -19.23
C GLN A 38 4.01 -7.41 -18.89
N SER A 39 3.55 -6.46 -19.69
CA SER A 39 3.65 -5.05 -19.30
C SER A 39 2.87 -4.87 -17.99
N PRO A 40 3.49 -4.27 -16.96
CA PRO A 40 2.82 -4.10 -15.68
C PRO A 40 1.56 -3.25 -15.87
N THR A 41 0.41 -3.75 -15.40
CA THR A 41 -0.85 -3.00 -15.34
C THR A 41 -0.95 -2.31 -13.99
N LEU A 42 -1.40 -1.06 -13.97
CA LEU A 42 -1.68 -0.38 -12.72
C LEU A 42 -2.95 -1.00 -12.12
N GLU A 43 -2.87 -1.62 -10.94
CA GLU A 43 -4.04 -2.24 -10.30
C GLU A 43 -4.67 -1.33 -9.25
N PHE A 44 -3.83 -0.59 -8.51
CA PHE A 44 -4.24 0.12 -7.30
C PHE A 44 -3.47 1.42 -7.11
N ILE A 45 -4.11 2.45 -6.58
CA ILE A 45 -3.47 3.72 -6.21
C ILE A 45 -3.81 4.16 -4.77
N TRP A 46 -2.82 4.71 -4.08
CA TRP A 46 -3.00 5.44 -2.82
C TRP A 46 -2.94 6.94 -3.07
N LEU A 47 -3.97 7.68 -2.63
CA LEU A 47 -4.02 9.13 -2.72
C LEU A 47 -3.80 9.75 -1.34
N GLU A 48 -2.57 10.18 -1.06
CA GLU A 48 -2.20 10.91 0.15
C GLU A 48 -2.65 12.36 0.04
N LEU A 49 -3.87 12.64 0.53
CA LEU A 49 -4.57 13.92 0.27
C LEU A 49 -3.99 15.10 1.05
N THR A 50 -3.42 14.82 2.22
CA THR A 50 -2.87 15.83 3.12
C THR A 50 -1.96 15.19 4.16
N SER A 51 -0.90 15.90 4.57
CA SER A 51 -0.09 15.53 5.74
C SER A 51 -0.70 15.99 7.07
N ARG A 52 -1.84 16.70 7.05
CA ARG A 52 -2.56 17.17 8.25
C ARG A 52 -3.33 16.02 8.89
N CYS A 53 -3.26 15.91 10.23
CA CYS A 53 -4.05 14.98 11.02
C CYS A 53 -4.53 15.66 12.29
N ASN A 54 -5.72 15.30 12.79
CA ASN A 54 -6.22 15.78 14.09
C ASN A 54 -5.69 14.94 15.28
N ASN A 55 -4.96 13.85 15.01
CA ASN A 55 -4.24 13.04 15.99
C ASN A 55 -2.72 13.21 15.83
N GLN A 56 -1.95 12.73 16.81
CA GLN A 56 -0.48 12.72 16.77
C GLN A 56 0.06 11.34 17.22
N CYS A 57 -0.15 10.34 16.37
CA CYS A 57 0.20 8.95 16.68
C CYS A 57 1.73 8.75 16.73
N GLN A 58 2.24 8.10 17.78
CA GLN A 58 3.68 7.87 17.98
C GLN A 58 4.33 7.00 16.89
N HIS A 59 3.54 6.18 16.20
CA HIS A 59 3.97 5.27 15.15
C HIS A 59 3.59 5.77 13.74
N CYS A 60 3.22 7.05 13.59
CA CYS A 60 2.83 7.60 12.29
C CYS A 60 4.05 7.68 11.36
N TYR A 61 4.04 6.92 10.26
CA TYR A 61 5.15 6.92 9.29
C TYR A 61 5.38 8.31 8.68
N ALA A 62 4.31 9.07 8.45
CA ALA A 62 4.33 10.39 7.83
C ALA A 62 4.59 11.53 8.83
N SER A 63 4.69 11.23 10.14
CA SER A 63 4.78 12.24 11.21
C SER A 63 3.67 13.31 11.11
N SER A 64 2.49 12.93 10.62
CA SER A 64 1.34 13.81 10.49
C SER A 64 0.86 14.31 11.85
N GLY A 65 0.26 15.50 11.87
CA GLY A 65 -0.31 16.04 13.09
C GLY A 65 -0.98 17.40 12.93
N PRO A 66 -1.52 17.96 14.03
CA PRO A 66 -2.32 19.18 13.97
C PRO A 66 -1.53 20.43 13.60
N ALA A 67 -0.22 20.42 13.88
CA ALA A 67 0.69 21.52 13.60
C ALA A 67 1.28 21.49 12.18
N VAL A 68 1.03 20.41 11.42
CA VAL A 68 1.49 20.32 10.04
C VAL A 68 0.64 21.27 9.19
N THR A 69 1.31 22.09 8.39
CA THR A 69 0.69 22.89 7.34
C THR A 69 1.29 22.41 6.04
N ASP A 70 0.45 21.94 5.11
CA ASP A 70 0.95 21.35 3.88
C ASP A 70 0.24 21.97 2.67
N ASP A 71 1.02 22.11 1.60
CA ASP A 71 0.65 22.68 0.32
C ASP A 71 0.20 21.54 -0.58
N GLY A 72 -1.10 21.26 -0.56
CA GLY A 72 -1.66 20.09 -1.21
C GLY A 72 -1.62 20.12 -2.74
N VAL A 73 -1.74 18.94 -3.33
CA VAL A 73 -2.07 18.77 -4.74
C VAL A 73 -3.40 19.49 -5.05
N PRO A 74 -3.46 20.33 -6.10
CA PRO A 74 -4.71 21.01 -6.47
C PRO A 74 -5.84 20.02 -6.71
N HIS A 75 -7.06 20.36 -6.32
CA HIS A 75 -8.18 19.43 -6.43
C HIS A 75 -8.39 18.89 -7.86
N GLU A 76 -8.30 19.75 -8.87
CA GLU A 76 -8.44 19.35 -10.27
C GLU A 76 -7.36 18.33 -10.69
N ARG A 77 -6.18 18.37 -10.07
CA ARG A 77 -5.13 17.38 -10.32
C ARG A 77 -5.51 16.02 -9.74
N TRP A 78 -6.15 15.96 -8.57
CA TRP A 78 -6.67 14.70 -8.03
C TRP A 78 -7.73 14.08 -8.93
N LEU A 79 -8.66 14.91 -9.41
CA LEU A 79 -9.69 14.46 -10.35
C LEU A 79 -9.08 13.89 -11.64
N ALA A 80 -8.07 14.57 -12.19
CA ALA A 80 -7.33 14.07 -13.36
C ALA A 80 -6.56 12.78 -13.06
N LEU A 81 -5.90 12.68 -11.91
CA LEU A 81 -5.15 11.48 -11.49
C LEU A 81 -6.04 10.25 -11.38
N ILE A 82 -7.26 10.39 -10.84
CA ILE A 82 -8.23 9.29 -10.76
C ILE A 82 -8.61 8.80 -12.16
N THR A 83 -8.77 9.71 -13.13
CA THR A 83 -9.07 9.34 -14.52
C THR A 83 -7.89 8.68 -15.21
N GLU A 84 -6.70 9.29 -15.09
CA GLU A 84 -5.46 8.76 -15.66
C GLU A 84 -5.19 7.35 -15.12
N ALA A 85 -5.26 7.16 -13.80
CA ALA A 85 -5.02 5.86 -13.20
C ALA A 85 -6.04 4.81 -13.66
N ARG A 86 -7.32 5.17 -13.84
CA ARG A 86 -8.31 4.27 -14.43
C ARG A 86 -7.94 3.85 -15.85
N GLN A 87 -7.49 4.80 -16.68
CA GLN A 87 -7.04 4.54 -18.05
C GLN A 87 -5.83 3.61 -18.11
N GLU A 88 -4.94 3.68 -17.10
CA GLU A 88 -3.79 2.79 -16.94
C GLU A 88 -4.13 1.42 -16.32
N GLY A 89 -5.41 1.18 -16.02
CA GLY A 89 -5.93 -0.12 -15.59
C GLY A 89 -6.39 -0.19 -14.13
N ALA A 90 -6.19 0.86 -13.32
CA ALA A 90 -6.46 0.79 -11.88
C ALA A 90 -7.92 0.44 -11.62
N THR A 91 -8.17 -0.60 -10.83
CA THR A 91 -9.51 -1.03 -10.41
C THR A 91 -9.79 -0.65 -8.96
N GLY A 92 -8.74 -0.44 -8.16
CA GLY A 92 -8.85 0.00 -6.77
C GLY A 92 -8.19 1.35 -6.52
N LEU A 93 -8.75 2.11 -5.58
CA LEU A 93 -8.07 3.24 -4.97
C LEU A 93 -8.36 3.37 -3.50
N GLN A 94 -7.45 4.03 -2.79
CA GLN A 94 -7.62 4.34 -1.38
C GLN A 94 -7.24 5.80 -1.09
N LEU A 95 -8.14 6.51 -0.41
CA LEU A 95 -7.88 7.83 0.12
C LEU A 95 -7.16 7.70 1.47
N ILE A 96 -5.94 8.26 1.55
CA ILE A 96 -5.07 8.20 2.73
C ILE A 96 -4.52 9.60 3.08
N GLY A 97 -3.57 9.62 4.00
CA GLY A 97 -2.76 10.77 4.41
C GLY A 97 -2.63 10.81 5.92
N GLY A 98 -2.53 12.01 6.47
CA GLY A 98 -2.65 12.22 7.92
C GLY A 98 -4.06 11.84 8.41
N GLU A 99 -5.07 12.62 8.01
CA GLU A 99 -6.48 12.25 8.13
C GLU A 99 -7.22 12.67 6.85
N PRO A 100 -7.63 11.73 5.98
CA PRO A 100 -8.24 12.07 4.70
C PRO A 100 -9.55 12.85 4.84
N LEU A 101 -10.31 12.67 5.94
CA LEU A 101 -11.55 13.42 6.16
C LEU A 101 -11.33 14.90 6.50
N LEU A 102 -10.09 15.33 6.79
CA LEU A 102 -9.74 16.76 6.89
C LEU A 102 -9.59 17.44 5.53
N TYR A 103 -9.47 16.68 4.43
CA TYR A 103 -9.42 17.24 3.09
C TYR A 103 -10.84 17.67 2.65
N PRO A 104 -11.16 18.96 2.44
CA PRO A 104 -12.55 19.44 2.36
C PRO A 104 -13.41 18.83 1.26
N ARG A 105 -12.77 18.38 0.16
CA ARG A 105 -13.45 17.88 -1.04
C ARG A 105 -13.26 16.37 -1.25
N TRP A 106 -13.00 15.60 -0.18
CA TRP A 106 -12.74 14.17 -0.29
C TRP A 106 -13.94 13.40 -0.88
N LYS A 107 -15.16 13.83 -0.56
CA LYS A 107 -16.41 13.24 -1.09
C LYS A 107 -16.46 13.32 -2.62
N GLU A 108 -15.95 14.40 -3.21
CA GLU A 108 -15.90 14.56 -4.67
C GLU A 108 -14.91 13.61 -5.33
N LEU A 109 -13.81 13.27 -4.65
CA LEU A 109 -12.85 12.27 -5.14
C LEU A 109 -13.47 10.88 -5.16
N VAL A 110 -14.22 10.51 -4.11
CA VAL A 110 -14.99 9.25 -4.06
C VAL A 110 -16.02 9.20 -5.19
N GLN A 111 -16.76 10.29 -5.40
CA GLN A 111 -17.74 10.39 -6.48
C GLN A 111 -17.08 10.25 -7.86
N ARG A 112 -15.92 10.90 -8.07
CA ARG A 112 -15.15 10.76 -9.30
C ARG A 112 -14.72 9.33 -9.53
N ALA A 113 -14.11 8.69 -8.53
CA ALA A 113 -13.69 7.29 -8.60
C ALA A 113 -14.84 6.35 -8.98
N HIS A 114 -15.98 6.52 -8.30
CA HIS A 114 -17.18 5.74 -8.60
C HIS A 114 -17.67 5.98 -10.04
N SER A 115 -17.66 7.23 -10.52
CA SER A 115 -18.07 7.55 -11.89
C SER A 115 -17.13 7.02 -12.98
N GLU A 116 -15.84 6.87 -12.68
CA GLU A 116 -14.83 6.28 -13.58
C GLU A 116 -14.87 4.73 -13.57
N GLY A 117 -15.71 4.13 -12.73
CA GLY A 117 -15.90 2.68 -12.66
C GLY A 117 -14.81 1.94 -11.89
N TYR A 118 -14.27 2.56 -10.84
CA TYR A 118 -13.47 1.83 -9.85
C TYR A 118 -14.33 0.79 -9.12
N GLU A 119 -13.79 -0.41 -8.94
CA GLU A 119 -14.46 -1.53 -8.26
C GLU A 119 -14.27 -1.47 -6.75
N LEU A 120 -13.12 -0.97 -6.31
CA LEU A 120 -12.77 -0.80 -4.89
C LEU A 120 -12.43 0.66 -4.61
N ILE A 121 -13.17 1.27 -3.70
CA ILE A 121 -12.92 2.63 -3.20
C ILE A 121 -12.83 2.56 -1.69
N GLU A 122 -11.63 2.74 -1.15
CA GLU A 122 -11.35 2.68 0.28
C GLU A 122 -11.01 4.06 0.85
N ILE A 123 -11.31 4.24 2.14
CA ILE A 123 -10.89 5.41 2.90
C ILE A 123 -10.20 4.91 4.16
N PHE A 124 -8.92 5.24 4.32
CA PHE A 124 -8.15 4.86 5.51
C PHE A 124 -8.13 6.03 6.50
N THR A 125 -9.09 6.03 7.43
CA THR A 125 -9.36 7.13 8.36
C THR A 125 -9.19 6.70 9.81
N ASN A 126 -8.87 7.66 10.70
CA ASN A 126 -8.92 7.47 12.15
C ASN A 126 -10.35 7.47 12.72
N ALA A 127 -11.36 7.69 11.87
CA ALA A 127 -12.79 7.64 12.17
C ALA A 127 -13.33 8.65 13.20
N THR A 128 -12.52 9.58 13.69
CA THR A 128 -12.95 10.58 14.69
C THR A 128 -13.82 11.71 14.13
N LEU A 129 -13.90 11.82 12.80
CA LEU A 129 -14.67 12.83 12.07
C LEU A 129 -15.89 12.24 11.34
N ILE A 130 -16.24 10.98 11.61
CA ILE A 130 -17.42 10.34 11.04
C ILE A 130 -18.65 10.79 11.84
N ASP A 131 -19.66 11.27 11.15
CA ASP A 131 -20.96 11.63 11.69
C ASP A 131 -22.09 11.09 10.79
N ASP A 132 -23.34 11.29 11.22
CA ASP A 132 -24.55 10.83 10.51
C ASP A 132 -24.94 11.76 9.32
N ALA A 133 -24.12 12.77 8.99
CA ALA A 133 -24.48 13.84 8.05
C ALA A 133 -24.07 13.59 6.58
#